data_AF-A0A6C0B4L2-F1
#
_entry.id   AF-A0A6C0B4L2-F1
#
_cell.length_a   1.000
_cell.length_b   1.000
_cell.length_c   1.000
_cell.angle_alpha   90.00
_cell.angle_beta   90.00
_cell.angle_gamma   90.00
#
_symmetry.space_group_name_H-M   'P 1'
#
loop_
_entity.id
_entity.type
_entity.pdbx_description
1 polymer ?
#
loop_
_entity_poly.entity_id
_entity_poly.type
_entity_poly.pdbx_seq_one_letter_code
_entity_poly.pdbx_strand_id
1 'polypeptide(L)'
;MPKLCEFENCKRRACYGFFYACPIRCTKHKEEKMKTQYKICKCGRTGPVFNEPNETKAIYCKSCKTNTAIDIKNKRCRCGKKRPSFNMPGNINAVCCAKCQTEGMIDVAHKKCKCGLAAPCYNEPGQTVAICCVKCKTTTMIDVKNKLCRCGKARPCYNEPGQTVAICCLTCKTNTMIDVNHKRCNGVPGSGCPYGQRGNRKYKFYCTSCFQHLFPTDPLTYQIRSKTKEIAVRDFINSKFDGFRHDKPMETGHCNCTVKRRIDHRKLVDGTLLVIETDENQHKSYDKMNEETRYDDLFMAYSGKWIYIRFNPDSYISKSGKRKNPTIASRLKVLEEEINKQIVRIQNGENTDLVERFYMFYDGYV
;
A
#
# COMPACT_ATOMS: atom_id res chain seq x y z
N MET A 1 14.04 -25.00 8.92
CA MET A 1 12.60 -24.90 8.58
C MET A 1 12.14 -23.44 8.66
N PRO A 2 11.23 -22.97 7.79
CA PRO A 2 10.67 -21.62 7.89
C PRO A 2 9.79 -21.49 9.14
N LYS A 3 10.10 -20.52 10.01
CA LYS A 3 9.27 -20.22 11.19
C LYS A 3 7.88 -19.72 10.74
N LEU A 4 6.83 -20.28 11.32
CA LEU A 4 5.44 -19.88 11.06
C LEU A 4 5.07 -18.66 11.90
N CYS A 5 4.04 -17.93 11.45
CA CYS A 5 3.49 -16.79 12.17
C CYS A 5 2.87 -17.26 13.48
N GLU A 6 3.28 -16.67 14.60
CA GLU A 6 2.80 -17.00 15.96
C GLU A 6 1.39 -16.42 16.23
N PHE A 7 0.65 -16.04 15.19
CA PHE A 7 -0.72 -15.56 15.33
C PHE A 7 -1.64 -16.77 15.21
N GLU A 8 -2.68 -16.81 16.03
CA GLU A 8 -3.55 -17.98 16.14
C GLU A 8 -4.04 -18.47 14.78
N ASN A 9 -3.93 -19.78 14.56
CA ASN A 9 -4.30 -20.47 13.32
C ASN A 9 -3.61 -19.96 12.03
N CYS A 10 -2.53 -19.16 12.12
CA CYS A 10 -1.86 -18.61 10.95
C CYS A 10 -0.77 -19.52 10.38
N LYS A 11 -1.06 -20.20 9.27
CA LYS A 11 -0.09 -21.03 8.53
C LYS A 11 0.89 -20.26 7.63
N ARG A 12 0.91 -18.91 7.69
CA ARG A 12 1.84 -18.11 6.86
C ARG A 12 3.23 -18.07 7.46
N ARG A 13 4.25 -18.01 6.62
CA ARG A 13 5.65 -17.81 7.04
C ARG A 13 5.82 -16.49 7.80
N ALA A 14 6.46 -16.55 8.96
CA ALA A 14 6.89 -15.37 9.69
C ALA A 14 8.08 -14.70 8.98
N CYS A 15 8.00 -13.39 8.83
CA CYS A 15 9.07 -12.58 8.23
C CYS A 15 9.29 -11.23 8.91
N TYR A 16 8.42 -10.85 9.85
CA TYR A 16 8.49 -9.63 10.65
C TYR A 16 8.75 -9.93 12.12
N GLY A 17 9.55 -9.10 12.78
CA GLY A 17 9.83 -9.20 14.21
C GLY A 17 10.46 -7.92 14.75
N PHE A 18 10.77 -7.95 16.04
CA PHE A 18 11.42 -6.84 16.76
C PHE A 18 12.95 -6.92 16.73
N PHE A 19 13.50 -8.09 16.42
CA PHE A 19 14.95 -8.32 16.46
C PHE A 19 15.43 -8.96 15.16
N TYR A 20 16.73 -8.79 14.90
CA TYR A 20 17.38 -9.36 13.73
C TYR A 20 17.21 -10.87 13.70
N ALA A 21 16.83 -11.43 12.54
CA ALA A 21 16.64 -12.86 12.29
C ALA A 21 15.63 -13.57 13.22
N CYS A 22 14.82 -12.83 13.99
CA CYS A 22 13.79 -13.39 14.88
C CYS A 22 12.37 -13.01 14.39
N PRO A 23 11.88 -13.57 13.28
CA PRO A 23 10.53 -13.30 12.82
C PRO A 23 9.50 -14.01 13.69
N ILE A 24 8.42 -13.30 14.05
CA ILE A 24 7.29 -13.83 14.83
C ILE A 24 5.94 -13.61 14.14
N ARG A 25 5.84 -12.61 13.24
CA ARG A 25 4.61 -12.30 12.50
C ARG A 25 4.80 -12.38 10.98
N CYS A 26 3.73 -12.69 10.27
CA CYS A 26 3.66 -12.55 8.81
C CYS A 26 3.33 -11.10 8.40
N THR A 27 3.37 -10.79 7.10
CA THR A 27 3.05 -9.45 6.58
C THR A 27 1.67 -8.92 6.98
N LYS A 28 0.67 -9.81 7.17
CA LYS A 28 -0.69 -9.40 7.55
C LYS A 28 -0.83 -9.13 9.05
N HIS A 29 -0.05 -9.80 9.89
CA HIS A 29 -0.15 -9.71 11.35
C HIS A 29 1.03 -8.92 11.96
N LYS A 30 1.73 -8.12 11.14
CA LYS A 30 2.85 -7.31 11.62
C LYS A 30 2.32 -6.15 12.46
N GLU A 31 3.01 -5.85 13.55
CA GLU A 31 2.74 -4.68 14.38
C GLU A 31 3.57 -3.48 13.91
N GLU A 32 3.20 -2.25 14.30
CA GLU A 32 3.77 -1.01 13.74
C GLU A 32 5.29 -0.87 13.95
N LYS A 33 5.80 -1.36 15.09
CA LYS A 33 7.24 -1.34 15.42
C LYS A 33 8.02 -2.49 14.77
N MET A 34 7.35 -3.51 14.25
CA MET A 34 8.04 -4.64 13.62
C MET A 34 8.61 -4.26 12.26
N LYS A 35 9.77 -4.83 11.96
CA LYS A 35 10.39 -4.75 10.63
C LYS A 35 10.61 -6.16 10.11
N THR A 36 10.88 -6.27 8.82
CA THR A 36 11.34 -7.54 8.26
C THR A 36 12.61 -7.98 8.98
N GLN A 37 12.77 -9.27 9.25
CA GLN A 37 13.86 -9.86 10.05
C GLN A 37 15.29 -9.41 9.72
N TYR A 38 15.57 -8.92 8.51
CA TYR A 38 16.90 -8.40 8.10
C TYR A 38 16.98 -6.87 7.95
N LYS A 39 15.91 -6.15 8.30
CA LYS A 39 15.84 -4.67 8.26
C LYS A 39 15.79 -4.05 9.65
N ILE A 40 16.13 -4.80 10.68
CA ILE A 40 16.20 -4.34 12.07
C ILE A 40 17.48 -4.85 12.69
N CYS A 41 18.17 -3.99 13.43
CA CYS A 41 19.37 -4.34 14.17
C CYS A 41 19.02 -5.33 15.29
N LYS A 42 20.02 -6.05 15.80
CA LYS A 42 19.91 -6.87 17.00
C LYS A 42 19.32 -6.12 18.21
N CYS A 43 19.52 -4.79 18.30
CA CYS A 43 18.94 -3.98 19.38
C CYS A 43 17.47 -3.57 19.20
N GLY A 44 16.84 -3.87 18.06
CA GLY A 44 15.43 -3.56 17.79
C GLY A 44 15.08 -2.10 17.50
N ARG A 45 16.04 -1.16 17.54
CA ARG A 45 15.75 0.28 17.43
C ARG A 45 15.73 0.80 15.99
N THR A 46 16.73 0.43 15.20
CA THR A 46 16.94 0.99 13.85
C THR A 46 17.37 -0.06 12.85
N GLY A 47 17.30 0.29 11.56
CA GLY A 47 17.79 -0.58 10.50
C GLY A 47 19.32 -0.71 10.52
N PRO A 48 19.87 -1.92 10.32
CA PRO A 48 21.31 -2.11 10.33
C PRO A 48 21.93 -1.54 9.06
N VAL A 49 23.11 -0.93 9.19
CA VAL A 49 23.92 -0.42 8.07
C VAL A 49 25.38 -0.89 8.15
N PHE A 50 25.83 -1.37 9.31
CA PHE A 50 27.19 -1.84 9.56
C PHE A 50 27.29 -3.36 9.65
N ASN A 51 28.46 -3.91 9.33
CA ASN A 51 28.89 -5.28 9.66
C ASN A 51 30.43 -5.36 9.64
N GLU A 52 31.00 -6.51 9.97
CA GLU A 52 32.44 -6.75 9.86
C GLU A 52 32.93 -6.68 8.40
N PRO A 53 34.24 -6.44 8.18
CA PRO A 53 34.83 -6.52 6.84
C PRO A 53 34.47 -7.83 6.13
N ASN A 54 34.33 -7.77 4.80
CA ASN A 54 33.92 -8.88 3.90
C ASN A 54 32.47 -9.36 4.01
N GLU A 55 31.72 -8.96 5.03
CA GLU A 55 30.31 -9.29 5.13
C GLU A 55 29.46 -8.51 4.11
N THR A 56 28.48 -9.19 3.50
CA THR A 56 27.61 -8.57 2.47
C THR A 56 26.30 -8.04 3.04
N LYS A 57 25.91 -8.49 4.23
CA LYS A 57 24.66 -8.12 4.89
C LYS A 57 24.94 -7.25 6.09
N ALA A 58 24.28 -6.09 6.19
CA ALA A 58 24.34 -5.28 7.38
C ALA A 58 23.55 -5.92 8.53
N ILE A 59 24.15 -6.04 9.72
CA ILE A 59 23.49 -6.60 10.92
C ILE A 59 23.53 -5.66 12.13
N TYR A 60 24.41 -4.65 12.12
CA TYR A 60 24.55 -3.67 13.19
C TYR A 60 24.07 -2.27 12.78
N CYS A 61 23.46 -1.54 13.70
CA CYS A 61 23.24 -0.10 13.56
C CYS A 61 24.44 0.69 14.14
N LYS A 62 24.43 2.01 13.98
CA LYS A 62 25.54 2.88 14.43
C LYS A 62 25.88 2.72 15.91
N SER A 63 24.89 2.51 16.78
CA SER A 63 25.09 2.33 18.22
C SER A 63 25.46 0.90 18.64
N CYS A 64 25.36 -0.07 17.73
CA CYS A 64 25.62 -1.49 18.02
C CYS A 64 26.75 -2.05 17.16
N LYS A 65 27.43 -1.19 16.38
CA LYS A 65 28.58 -1.60 15.59
C LYS A 65 29.77 -1.86 16.52
N THR A 66 30.60 -2.81 16.16
CA THR A 66 31.91 -2.99 16.78
C THR A 66 32.87 -1.87 16.33
N ASN A 67 34.05 -1.80 16.95
CA ASN A 67 35.09 -0.86 16.53
C ASN A 67 35.63 -1.20 15.13
N THR A 68 35.62 -2.48 14.75
CA THR A 68 36.07 -3.00 13.44
C THR A 68 35.00 -2.93 12.35
N ALA A 69 33.72 -2.79 12.71
CA ALA A 69 32.62 -2.80 11.77
C ALA A 69 32.63 -1.60 10.79
N ILE A 70 32.40 -1.91 9.52
CA ILE A 70 32.34 -1.00 8.38
C ILE A 70 30.90 -0.77 7.90
N ASP A 71 30.63 0.39 7.29
CA ASP A 71 29.32 0.68 6.69
C ASP A 71 29.15 -0.11 5.38
N ILE A 72 28.27 -1.12 5.40
CA ILE A 72 27.97 -2.00 4.27
C ILE A 72 27.04 -1.34 3.26
N LYS A 73 26.17 -0.42 3.70
CA LYS A 73 25.13 0.19 2.86
C LYS A 73 25.58 1.51 2.22
N ASN A 74 26.27 2.36 2.97
CA ASN A 74 26.74 3.66 2.53
C ASN A 74 28.26 3.67 2.42
N LYS A 75 28.81 2.72 1.65
CA LYS A 75 30.25 2.57 1.44
C LYS A 75 30.86 3.92 1.05
N ARG A 76 31.93 4.29 1.75
CA ARG A 76 32.76 5.47 1.46
C ARG A 76 34.11 5.01 0.95
N CYS A 77 34.76 5.86 0.16
CA CYS A 77 36.16 5.66 -0.21
C CYS A 77 37.03 5.61 1.07
N ARG A 78 38.21 4.98 1.00
CA ARG A 78 39.20 4.96 2.09
C ARG A 78 39.49 6.33 2.72
N CYS A 79 39.37 7.41 1.96
CA CYS A 79 39.57 8.77 2.48
C CYS A 79 38.37 9.33 3.26
N GLY A 80 37.26 8.61 3.36
CA GLY A 80 36.03 9.03 4.06
C GLY A 80 35.21 10.13 3.37
N LYS A 81 35.77 10.88 2.41
CA LYS A 81 35.16 12.10 1.85
C LYS A 81 34.06 11.86 0.82
N LYS A 82 34.21 10.86 -0.06
CA LYS A 82 33.29 10.61 -1.19
C LYS A 82 32.86 9.15 -1.28
N ARG A 83 31.72 8.90 -1.93
CA ARG A 83 31.33 7.55 -2.34
C ARG A 83 32.33 7.01 -3.38
N PRO A 84 32.68 5.72 -3.33
CA PRO A 84 33.50 5.10 -4.36
C PRO A 84 32.82 5.15 -5.73
N SER A 85 33.61 5.38 -6.77
CA SER A 85 33.19 5.21 -8.17
C SER A 85 34.23 4.46 -9.01
N PHE A 86 35.46 4.28 -8.51
CA PHE A 86 36.57 3.69 -9.25
C PHE A 86 36.95 2.30 -8.73
N ASN A 87 37.36 1.43 -9.66
CA ASN A 87 38.00 0.13 -9.38
C ASN A 87 38.82 -0.34 -10.61
N MET A 88 39.55 -1.43 -10.49
CA MET A 88 40.23 -2.09 -11.62
C MET A 88 39.22 -2.61 -12.65
N PRO A 89 39.57 -2.61 -13.95
CA PRO A 89 38.76 -3.18 -15.02
C PRO A 89 38.25 -4.59 -14.68
N GLY A 90 37.00 -4.89 -15.04
CA GLY A 90 36.34 -6.16 -14.72
C GLY A 90 35.61 -6.20 -13.37
N ASN A 91 35.96 -5.34 -12.41
CA ASN A 91 35.26 -5.28 -11.13
C ASN A 91 34.02 -4.38 -11.17
N ILE A 92 32.87 -4.88 -10.72
CA ILE A 92 31.60 -4.13 -10.74
C ILE A 92 31.40 -3.22 -9.51
N ASN A 93 32.12 -3.48 -8.42
CA ASN A 93 31.95 -2.79 -7.15
C ASN A 93 33.05 -1.73 -7.00
N ALA A 94 32.70 -0.45 -6.98
CA ALA A 94 33.68 0.62 -6.76
C ALA A 94 34.31 0.55 -5.36
N VAL A 95 35.62 0.80 -5.27
CA VAL A 95 36.41 0.73 -4.02
C VAL A 95 37.00 2.07 -3.60
N CYS A 96 37.26 2.98 -4.54
CA CYS A 96 37.81 4.30 -4.24
C CYS A 96 37.11 5.42 -5.04
N CYS A 97 37.34 6.66 -4.63
CA CYS A 97 36.89 7.85 -5.36
C CYS A 97 37.97 8.32 -6.36
N ALA A 98 37.62 9.21 -7.27
CA ALA A 98 38.54 9.76 -8.29
C ALA A 98 39.87 10.27 -7.70
N LYS A 99 39.84 10.93 -6.54
CA LYS A 99 41.05 11.48 -5.89
C LYS A 99 41.94 10.42 -5.24
N CYS A 100 41.44 9.20 -5.08
CA CYS A 100 42.13 8.10 -4.40
C CYS A 100 42.39 6.93 -5.33
N GLN A 101 42.08 7.08 -6.63
CA GLN A 101 42.37 6.09 -7.66
C GLN A 101 43.87 5.92 -7.81
N THR A 102 44.30 4.71 -8.12
CA THR A 102 45.68 4.39 -8.54
C THR A 102 45.72 4.20 -10.05
N GLU A 103 46.92 4.12 -10.61
CA GLU A 103 47.11 3.82 -12.03
C GLU A 103 46.36 2.53 -12.43
N GLY A 104 45.74 2.54 -13.60
CA GLY A 104 44.93 1.44 -14.13
C GLY A 104 43.48 1.37 -13.63
N MET A 105 43.07 2.13 -12.61
CA MET A 105 41.67 2.14 -12.16
C MET A 105 40.76 2.94 -13.10
N ILE A 106 39.53 2.47 -13.29
CA ILE A 106 38.49 3.09 -14.14
C ILE A 106 37.23 3.41 -13.33
N ASP A 107 36.41 4.36 -13.79
CA ASP A 107 35.10 4.63 -13.18
C ASP A 107 34.13 3.48 -13.55
N VAL A 108 33.84 2.63 -12.57
CA VAL A 108 32.95 1.46 -12.69
C VAL A 108 31.50 1.79 -12.32
N ALA A 109 31.28 2.92 -11.64
CA ALA A 109 29.95 3.39 -11.27
C ALA A 109 29.28 4.18 -12.42
N HIS A 110 30.04 5.04 -13.08
CA HIS A 110 29.60 5.86 -14.22
C HIS A 110 30.26 5.35 -15.50
N LYS A 111 29.83 4.17 -15.94
CA LYS A 111 30.36 3.55 -17.15
C LYS A 111 30.26 4.50 -18.34
N LYS A 112 31.40 4.76 -18.97
CA LYS A 112 31.50 5.53 -20.21
C LYS A 112 31.72 4.59 -21.39
N CYS A 113 31.36 5.04 -22.58
CA CYS A 113 31.78 4.40 -23.83
C CYS A 113 33.31 4.36 -23.90
N LYS A 114 33.88 3.46 -24.72
CA LYS A 114 35.33 3.35 -24.99
C LYS A 114 35.99 4.68 -25.38
N CYS A 115 35.26 5.62 -25.96
CA CYS A 115 35.78 6.96 -26.30
C CYS A 115 35.84 7.94 -25.11
N GLY A 116 35.29 7.62 -23.94
CA GLY A 116 35.28 8.49 -22.76
C GLY A 116 34.35 9.71 -22.80
N LEU A 117 33.65 9.96 -23.92
CA LEU A 117 32.87 11.18 -24.13
C LEU A 117 31.40 11.09 -23.69
N ALA A 118 30.82 9.88 -23.65
CA ALA A 118 29.39 9.71 -23.40
C ALA A 118 29.09 8.39 -22.68
N ALA A 119 27.96 8.34 -21.98
CA ALA A 119 27.42 7.09 -21.45
C ALA A 119 27.00 6.17 -22.60
N PRO A 120 27.24 4.85 -22.49
CA PRO A 120 26.85 3.92 -23.52
C PRO A 120 25.34 3.68 -23.49
N CYS A 121 24.73 3.63 -24.67
CA CYS A 121 23.34 3.22 -24.88
C CYS A 121 23.19 2.12 -25.95
N TYR A 122 24.23 1.84 -26.73
CA TYR A 122 24.22 0.88 -27.83
C TYR A 122 24.95 -0.42 -27.49
N ASN A 123 24.44 -1.54 -28.00
CA ASN A 123 25.10 -2.85 -28.07
C ASN A 123 24.50 -3.70 -29.20
N GLU A 124 25.03 -4.90 -29.43
CA GLU A 124 24.49 -5.87 -30.37
C GLU A 124 23.07 -6.34 -29.99
N PRO A 125 22.23 -6.71 -30.97
CA PRO A 125 20.91 -7.29 -30.71
C PRO A 125 20.95 -8.45 -29.70
N GLY A 126 20.00 -8.47 -28.78
CA GLY A 126 19.91 -9.48 -27.70
C GLY A 126 20.70 -9.14 -26.43
N GLN A 127 21.66 -8.20 -26.49
CA GLN A 127 22.39 -7.77 -25.30
C GLN A 127 21.58 -6.75 -24.46
N THR A 128 21.73 -6.81 -23.14
CA THR A 128 21.01 -5.92 -22.21
C THR A 128 21.88 -4.81 -21.61
N VAL A 129 23.20 -4.97 -21.70
CA VAL A 129 24.18 -4.02 -21.17
C VAL A 129 24.72 -3.19 -22.31
N ALA A 130 24.56 -1.86 -22.26
CA ALA A 130 25.12 -0.98 -23.28
C ALA A 130 26.65 -0.87 -23.14
N ILE A 131 27.36 -0.87 -24.28
CA ILE A 131 28.84 -0.79 -24.32
C ILE A 131 29.35 0.38 -25.17
N CYS A 132 28.54 0.93 -26.08
CA CYS A 132 28.92 2.02 -26.97
C CYS A 132 27.96 3.20 -26.92
N CYS A 133 28.46 4.41 -27.17
CA CYS A 133 27.63 5.59 -27.42
C CYS A 133 27.25 5.71 -28.90
N VAL A 134 26.36 6.64 -29.23
CA VAL A 134 25.90 6.85 -30.62
C VAL A 134 27.02 7.09 -31.63
N LYS A 135 28.09 7.79 -31.23
CA LYS A 135 29.24 8.09 -32.10
C LYS A 135 30.19 6.90 -32.30
N CYS A 136 30.11 5.88 -31.44
CA CYS A 136 31.04 4.74 -31.45
C CYS A 136 30.34 3.41 -31.75
N LYS A 137 29.03 3.44 -32.03
CA LYS A 137 28.26 2.26 -32.41
C LYS A 137 28.66 1.81 -33.82
N THR A 138 28.59 0.52 -34.09
CA THR A 138 28.64 -0.02 -35.46
C THR A 138 27.26 0.07 -36.12
N THR A 139 27.18 -0.27 -37.41
CA THR A 139 25.91 -0.36 -38.14
C THR A 139 24.99 -1.45 -37.61
N THR A 140 25.54 -2.51 -37.02
CA THR A 140 24.80 -3.64 -36.44
C THR A 140 24.21 -3.35 -35.05
N MET A 141 24.84 -2.44 -34.29
CA MET A 141 24.42 -2.12 -32.92
C MET A 141 23.10 -1.33 -32.84
N ILE A 142 22.28 -1.70 -31.86
CA ILE A 142 20.98 -1.10 -31.52
C ILE A 142 21.03 -0.37 -30.17
N ASP A 143 20.15 0.63 -29.97
CA ASP A 143 20.00 1.26 -28.65
C ASP A 143 19.27 0.29 -27.69
N VAL A 144 20.01 -0.25 -26.72
CA VAL A 144 19.50 -1.21 -25.73
C VAL A 144 18.93 -0.54 -24.49
N LYS A 145 19.12 0.79 -24.33
CA LYS A 145 18.60 1.60 -23.22
C LYS A 145 17.29 2.28 -23.59
N ASN A 146 17.26 2.96 -24.73
CA ASN A 146 16.11 3.66 -25.28
C ASN A 146 15.56 2.87 -26.46
N LYS A 147 15.06 1.67 -26.17
CA LYS A 147 14.53 0.77 -27.21
C LYS A 147 13.43 1.48 -27.99
N LEU A 148 13.67 1.66 -29.29
CA LEU A 148 12.69 2.10 -30.27
C LEU A 148 12.17 0.88 -31.02
N CYS A 149 10.98 1.01 -31.59
CA CYS A 149 10.50 0.06 -32.60
C CYS A 149 11.49 -0.01 -33.76
N ARG A 150 11.48 -1.11 -34.52
CA ARG A 150 12.32 -1.31 -35.73
C ARG A 150 12.27 -0.14 -36.72
N CYS A 151 11.17 0.60 -36.78
CA CYS A 151 11.02 1.78 -37.64
C CYS A 151 11.74 3.04 -37.13
N GLY A 152 12.26 3.05 -35.90
CA GLY A 152 12.95 4.19 -35.27
C GLY A 152 12.04 5.35 -34.83
N LYS A 153 10.72 5.29 -35.05
CA LYS A 153 9.81 6.44 -34.85
C LYS A 153 9.14 6.52 -33.47
N ALA A 154 9.02 5.39 -32.76
CA ALA A 154 8.26 5.33 -31.51
C ALA A 154 8.76 4.24 -30.57
N ARG A 155 8.50 4.40 -29.28
CA ARG A 155 8.74 3.34 -28.28
C ARG A 155 7.78 2.16 -28.52
N PRO A 156 8.27 0.92 -28.44
CA PRO A 156 7.42 -0.23 -28.65
C PRO A 156 6.48 -0.44 -27.47
N CYS A 157 5.23 -0.82 -27.78
CA CYS A 157 4.23 -1.27 -26.80
C CYS A 157 3.63 -2.63 -27.15
N TYR A 158 3.90 -3.14 -28.36
CA TYR A 158 3.26 -4.32 -28.92
C TYR A 158 4.23 -5.49 -29.04
N ASN A 159 3.72 -6.70 -28.81
CA ASN A 159 4.38 -7.97 -29.11
C ASN A 159 3.32 -9.09 -29.23
N GLU A 160 3.75 -10.30 -29.57
CA GLU A 160 2.89 -11.48 -29.62
C GLU A 160 2.32 -11.84 -28.23
N PRO A 161 1.13 -12.47 -28.17
CA PRO A 161 0.54 -12.94 -26.93
C PRO A 161 1.50 -13.80 -26.10
N GLY A 162 1.54 -13.57 -24.78
CA GLY A 162 2.44 -14.26 -23.85
C GLY A 162 3.82 -13.62 -23.68
N GLN A 163 4.24 -12.72 -24.57
CA GLN A 163 5.49 -11.99 -24.42
C GLN A 163 5.37 -10.83 -23.42
N THR A 164 6.44 -10.55 -22.70
CA THR A 164 6.48 -9.48 -21.67
C THR A 164 7.29 -8.25 -22.10
N VAL A 165 8.04 -8.36 -23.19
CA VAL A 165 8.91 -7.29 -23.72
C VAL A 165 8.32 -6.77 -25.01
N ALA A 166 7.93 -5.49 -25.07
CA ALA A 166 7.43 -4.90 -26.31
C ALA A 166 8.54 -4.76 -27.37
N ILE A 167 8.21 -5.07 -28.63
CA ILE A 167 9.15 -4.98 -29.77
C ILE A 167 8.66 -4.07 -30.90
N CYS A 168 7.34 -3.86 -31.02
CA CYS A 168 6.73 -3.05 -32.07
C CYS A 168 5.94 -1.84 -31.53
N CYS A 169 5.89 -0.75 -32.29
CA CYS A 169 4.97 0.36 -32.05
C CYS A 169 3.60 0.10 -32.70
N LEU A 170 2.64 0.98 -32.46
CA LEU A 170 1.27 0.84 -32.99
C LEU A 170 1.22 0.75 -34.53
N THR A 171 2.06 1.52 -35.24
CA THR A 171 2.08 1.53 -36.71
C THR A 171 2.85 0.36 -37.34
N CYS A 172 3.66 -0.34 -36.55
CA CYS A 172 4.48 -1.47 -37.02
C CYS A 172 4.02 -2.82 -36.46
N LYS A 173 2.95 -2.84 -35.66
CA LYS A 173 2.40 -4.08 -35.13
C LYS A 173 1.71 -4.85 -36.26
N THR A 174 1.74 -6.18 -36.19
CA THR A 174 0.88 -7.04 -37.00
C THR A 174 -0.51 -7.14 -36.36
N ASN A 175 -1.44 -7.81 -37.05
CA ASN A 175 -2.79 -8.05 -36.53
C ASN A 175 -2.81 -9.03 -35.34
N THR A 176 -1.80 -9.89 -35.21
CA THR A 176 -1.64 -10.85 -34.10
C THR A 176 -1.10 -10.20 -32.83
N MET A 177 -0.32 -9.12 -32.97
CA MET A 177 0.33 -8.47 -31.83
C MET A 177 -0.63 -7.68 -30.94
N ILE A 178 -0.43 -7.83 -29.63
CA ILE A 178 -1.17 -7.16 -28.55
C ILE A 178 -0.31 -6.14 -27.82
N ASP A 179 -0.94 -5.15 -27.18
CA ASP A 179 -0.24 -4.23 -26.28
C ASP A 179 0.16 -4.96 -24.99
N VAL A 180 1.46 -5.20 -24.80
CA VAL A 180 2.02 -5.94 -23.65
C VAL A 180 2.40 -5.03 -22.48
N ASN A 181 2.49 -3.70 -22.73
CA ASN A 181 2.80 -2.72 -21.70
C ASN A 181 1.52 -2.27 -20.97
N HIS A 182 0.45 -2.04 -21.71
CA HIS A 182 -0.84 -1.58 -21.19
C HIS A 182 -1.83 -2.74 -21.15
N LYS A 183 -1.76 -3.50 -20.06
CA LYS A 183 -2.65 -4.66 -19.86
C LYS A 183 -4.12 -4.26 -20.02
N ARG A 184 -4.82 -5.00 -20.88
CA ARG A 184 -6.28 -4.86 -21.05
C ARG A 184 -7.01 -5.33 -19.79
N CYS A 185 -8.25 -4.88 -19.65
CA CYS A 185 -9.16 -5.38 -18.64
C CYS A 185 -9.33 -6.89 -18.80
N ASN A 186 -9.17 -7.64 -17.72
CA ASN A 186 -9.39 -9.10 -17.71
C ASN A 186 -10.80 -9.46 -18.21
N GLY A 187 -11.79 -8.60 -17.93
CA GLY A 187 -13.14 -8.75 -18.42
C GLY A 187 -13.86 -9.98 -17.89
N VAL A 188 -14.95 -10.38 -18.55
CA VAL A 188 -15.70 -11.57 -18.17
C VAL A 188 -14.89 -12.81 -18.56
N PRO A 189 -14.75 -13.83 -17.70
CA PRO A 189 -14.10 -15.09 -18.06
C PRO A 189 -14.69 -15.66 -19.35
N GLY A 190 -13.84 -16.02 -20.32
CA GLY A 190 -14.26 -16.55 -21.62
C GLY A 190 -14.61 -15.50 -22.69
N SER A 191 -15.16 -14.34 -22.30
CA SER A 191 -15.61 -13.31 -23.25
C SER A 191 -14.75 -12.03 -23.29
N GLY A 192 -13.84 -11.87 -22.33
CA GLY A 192 -13.00 -10.68 -22.21
C GLY A 192 -13.80 -9.43 -21.82
N CYS A 193 -13.20 -8.25 -22.00
CA CYS A 193 -13.84 -6.99 -21.64
C CYS A 193 -14.73 -6.51 -22.80
N PRO A 194 -16.06 -6.39 -22.62
CA PRO A 194 -16.98 -5.99 -23.69
C PRO A 194 -16.70 -4.56 -24.20
N TYR A 195 -15.99 -3.75 -23.42
CA TYR A 195 -15.66 -2.37 -23.75
C TYR A 195 -14.23 -2.20 -24.30
N GLY A 196 -13.44 -3.27 -24.38
CA GLY A 196 -12.03 -3.20 -24.81
C GLY A 196 -11.13 -2.31 -23.93
N GLN A 197 -11.56 -2.01 -22.70
CA GLN A 197 -10.91 -1.03 -21.82
C GLN A 197 -9.60 -1.54 -21.22
N ARG A 198 -8.77 -0.62 -20.71
CA ARG A 198 -7.54 -0.95 -19.97
C ARG A 198 -7.86 -1.47 -18.57
N GLY A 199 -7.03 -2.39 -18.09
CA GLY A 199 -7.13 -2.94 -16.74
C GLY A 199 -6.51 -1.99 -15.72
N ASN A 200 -7.19 -1.76 -14.60
CA ASN A 200 -6.68 -0.92 -13.51
C ASN A 200 -6.15 -1.79 -12.38
N ARG A 201 -4.89 -1.57 -11.95
CA ARG A 201 -4.29 -2.31 -10.84
C ARG A 201 -5.05 -2.18 -9.51
N LYS A 202 -5.70 -1.03 -9.26
CA LYS A 202 -6.60 -0.83 -8.10
C LYS A 202 -7.75 -1.83 -8.11
N TYR A 203 -8.29 -2.10 -9.29
CA TYR A 203 -9.41 -3.01 -9.52
C TYR A 203 -8.94 -4.36 -10.05
N LYS A 204 -7.79 -4.87 -9.55
CA LYS A 204 -7.24 -6.21 -9.88
C LYS A 204 -7.09 -6.47 -11.40
N PHE A 205 -6.71 -5.44 -12.16
CA PHE A 205 -6.62 -5.43 -13.63
C PHE A 205 -7.95 -5.55 -14.38
N TYR A 206 -9.08 -5.24 -13.74
CA TYR A 206 -10.35 -4.98 -14.41
C TYR A 206 -10.54 -3.48 -14.66
N CYS A 207 -11.36 -3.10 -15.64
CA CYS A 207 -11.93 -1.77 -15.73
C CYS A 207 -13.03 -1.62 -14.67
N THR A 208 -13.44 -0.38 -14.37
CA THR A 208 -14.45 -0.09 -13.34
C THR A 208 -15.77 -0.81 -13.62
N SER A 209 -16.24 -0.80 -14.88
CA SER A 209 -17.49 -1.46 -15.28
C SER A 209 -17.43 -2.99 -15.10
N CYS A 210 -16.41 -3.66 -15.65
CA CYS A 210 -16.29 -5.11 -15.43
C CYS A 210 -16.12 -5.47 -13.95
N PHE A 211 -15.38 -4.66 -13.18
CA PHE A 211 -15.18 -4.93 -11.75
C PHE A 211 -16.49 -4.85 -10.97
N GLN A 212 -17.30 -3.81 -11.16
CA GLN A 212 -18.56 -3.65 -10.41
C GLN A 212 -19.62 -4.71 -10.73
N HIS A 213 -19.58 -5.28 -11.94
CA HIS A 213 -20.52 -6.33 -12.36
C HIS A 213 -20.08 -7.71 -11.88
N LEU A 214 -18.78 -8.01 -11.96
CA LEU A 214 -18.23 -9.31 -11.55
C LEU A 214 -18.03 -9.43 -10.03
N PHE A 215 -17.85 -8.31 -9.33
CA PHE A 215 -17.58 -8.29 -7.89
C PHE A 215 -18.55 -7.34 -7.17
N PRO A 216 -19.88 -7.57 -7.25
CA PRO A 216 -20.89 -6.63 -6.76
C PRO A 216 -20.79 -6.34 -5.24
N THR A 217 -20.27 -7.29 -4.46
CA THR A 217 -20.13 -7.21 -3.00
C THR A 217 -18.71 -6.86 -2.54
N ASP A 218 -17.76 -6.66 -3.46
CA ASP A 218 -16.41 -6.22 -3.08
C ASP A 218 -16.49 -4.78 -2.54
N PRO A 219 -15.85 -4.46 -1.40
CA PRO A 219 -15.86 -3.12 -0.82
C PRO A 219 -15.48 -1.99 -1.80
N LEU A 220 -14.65 -2.29 -2.82
CA LEU A 220 -14.30 -1.31 -3.86
C LEU A 220 -15.46 -0.98 -4.81
N THR A 221 -16.44 -1.86 -4.96
CA THR A 221 -17.60 -1.68 -5.84
C THR A 221 -18.56 -0.63 -5.33
N TYR A 222 -18.77 -0.55 -4.02
CA TYR A 222 -19.61 0.50 -3.42
C TYR A 222 -19.04 1.89 -3.74
N GLN A 223 -17.71 2.06 -3.66
CA GLN A 223 -17.07 3.31 -4.05
C GLN A 223 -17.26 3.65 -5.55
N ILE A 224 -17.38 2.65 -6.43
CA ILE A 224 -17.61 2.87 -7.86
C ILE A 224 -19.05 3.36 -8.11
N ARG A 225 -20.02 2.84 -7.36
CA ARG A 225 -21.45 3.12 -7.56
C ARG A 225 -21.92 4.41 -6.88
N SER A 226 -21.29 4.78 -5.77
CA SER A 226 -21.77 5.87 -4.92
C SER A 226 -21.13 7.22 -5.26
N LYS A 227 -21.92 8.30 -5.15
CA LYS A 227 -21.44 9.68 -5.35
C LYS A 227 -20.65 10.21 -4.13
N THR A 228 -20.98 9.75 -2.93
CA THR A 228 -20.32 10.15 -1.67
C THR A 228 -19.76 8.93 -0.93
N LYS A 229 -18.85 9.13 0.02
CA LYS A 229 -18.28 8.01 0.80
C LYS A 229 -19.29 7.50 1.80
N GLU A 230 -20.13 8.38 2.34
CA GLU A 230 -21.26 8.02 3.19
C GLU A 230 -22.21 7.00 2.52
N ILE A 231 -22.64 7.24 1.28
CA ILE A 231 -23.50 6.30 0.53
C ILE A 231 -22.77 4.96 0.34
N ALA A 232 -21.46 4.98 0.09
CA ALA A 232 -20.68 3.75 -0.06
C ALA A 232 -20.59 2.94 1.26
N VAL A 233 -20.48 3.62 2.41
CA VAL A 233 -20.51 2.98 3.73
C VAL A 233 -21.89 2.39 4.00
N ARG A 234 -22.96 3.15 3.70
CA ARG A 234 -24.35 2.69 3.83
C ARG A 234 -24.61 1.41 3.05
N ASP A 235 -24.33 1.43 1.75
CA ASP A 235 -24.61 0.28 0.88
C ASP A 235 -23.79 -0.94 1.30
N PHE A 236 -22.57 -0.71 1.80
CA PHE A 236 -21.74 -1.77 2.37
C PHE A 236 -22.38 -2.37 3.63
N ILE A 237 -22.76 -1.56 4.62
CA ILE A 237 -23.38 -2.04 5.87
C ILE A 237 -24.66 -2.82 5.56
N ASN A 238 -25.55 -2.26 4.73
CA ASN A 238 -26.83 -2.88 4.38
C ASN A 238 -26.66 -4.18 3.58
N SER A 239 -25.54 -4.37 2.88
CA SER A 239 -25.25 -5.63 2.19
C SER A 239 -24.70 -6.74 3.10
N LYS A 240 -24.31 -6.38 4.33
CA LYS A 240 -23.63 -7.27 5.28
C LYS A 240 -24.45 -7.57 6.52
N PHE A 241 -25.31 -6.63 6.92
CA PHE A 241 -26.03 -6.68 8.17
C PHE A 241 -27.50 -6.34 7.95
N ASP A 242 -28.38 -7.26 8.33
CA ASP A 242 -29.81 -7.01 8.35
C ASP A 242 -30.23 -6.20 9.58
N GLY A 243 -31.30 -5.42 9.44
CA GLY A 243 -31.94 -4.72 10.55
C GLY A 243 -31.38 -3.33 10.89
N PHE A 244 -30.36 -2.85 10.18
CA PHE A 244 -29.93 -1.46 10.30
C PHE A 244 -30.96 -0.50 9.68
N ARG A 245 -31.32 0.54 10.43
CA ARG A 245 -32.12 1.67 9.95
C ARG A 245 -31.16 2.83 9.65
N HIS A 246 -31.27 3.41 8.44
CA HIS A 246 -30.41 4.52 8.01
C HIS A 246 -31.17 5.83 7.81
N ASP A 247 -30.58 6.95 8.28
CA ASP A 247 -31.05 8.34 8.13
C ASP A 247 -32.54 8.57 8.45
N LYS A 248 -33.05 7.86 9.47
CA LYS A 248 -34.44 8.01 9.93
C LYS A 248 -34.47 8.74 11.28
N PRO A 249 -35.37 9.72 11.51
CA PRO A 249 -35.62 10.26 12.84
C PRO A 249 -35.96 9.15 13.85
N MET A 250 -35.75 9.41 15.13
CA MET A 250 -36.30 8.57 16.19
C MET A 250 -37.68 9.12 16.56
N GLU A 251 -38.68 8.24 16.54
CA GLU A 251 -40.08 8.58 16.87
C GLU A 251 -40.41 7.93 18.21
N THR A 252 -40.91 8.74 19.15
CA THR A 252 -41.51 8.25 20.38
C THR A 252 -43.01 8.08 20.12
N GLY A 253 -43.50 6.85 20.01
CA GLY A 253 -44.86 6.54 19.54
C GLY A 253 -46.04 7.14 20.35
N HIS A 254 -45.77 7.83 21.45
CA HIS A 254 -46.79 8.37 22.37
C HIS A 254 -46.95 9.90 22.33
N CYS A 255 -46.13 10.63 21.55
CA CYS A 255 -46.28 12.08 21.39
C CYS A 255 -45.63 12.56 20.09
N ASN A 256 -46.09 13.71 19.55
CA ASN A 256 -45.52 14.34 18.36
C ASN A 256 -44.12 14.97 18.60
N CYS A 257 -43.43 14.57 19.67
CA CYS A 257 -42.08 15.03 20.00
C CYS A 257 -41.05 14.23 19.18
N THR A 258 -41.03 14.46 17.87
CA THR A 258 -40.02 13.85 17.00
C THR A 258 -38.65 14.43 17.37
N VAL A 259 -37.73 13.60 17.88
CA VAL A 259 -36.33 14.01 17.97
C VAL A 259 -35.81 14.13 16.54
N LYS A 260 -35.68 15.37 16.05
CA LYS A 260 -35.27 15.71 14.67
C LYS A 260 -33.86 15.23 14.32
N ARG A 261 -33.08 14.77 15.31
CA ARG A 261 -31.74 14.24 15.12
C ARG A 261 -31.81 12.93 14.34
N ARG A 262 -31.05 12.86 13.26
CA ARG A 262 -30.89 11.67 12.44
C ARG A 262 -29.56 11.03 12.76
N ILE A 263 -29.61 9.70 12.88
CA ILE A 263 -28.45 8.85 13.08
C ILE A 263 -28.21 8.15 11.75
N ASP A 264 -26.96 8.14 11.30
CA ASP A 264 -26.60 7.52 10.03
C ASP A 264 -27.02 6.07 10.03
N HIS A 265 -26.49 5.20 10.89
CA HIS A 265 -26.99 3.81 10.99
C HIS A 265 -27.25 3.44 12.43
N ARG A 266 -28.41 2.81 12.68
CA ARG A 266 -28.70 2.23 14.00
C ARG A 266 -29.36 0.87 13.91
N LYS A 267 -29.06 0.01 14.88
CA LYS A 267 -29.71 -1.29 15.07
C LYS A 267 -29.87 -1.55 16.57
N LEU A 268 -31.06 -1.98 16.98
CA LEU A 268 -31.30 -2.44 18.35
C LEU A 268 -30.84 -3.89 18.48
N VAL A 269 -29.96 -4.17 19.44
CA VAL A 269 -29.42 -5.50 19.75
C VAL A 269 -29.54 -5.68 21.25
N ASP A 270 -30.34 -6.64 21.73
CA ASP A 270 -30.53 -6.99 23.15
C ASP A 270 -30.64 -5.78 24.11
N GLY A 271 -31.49 -4.81 23.76
CA GLY A 271 -31.70 -3.62 24.58
C GLY A 271 -30.55 -2.60 24.57
N THR A 272 -29.63 -2.72 23.61
CA THR A 272 -28.56 -1.75 23.32
C THR A 272 -28.70 -1.22 21.90
N LEU A 273 -28.65 0.09 21.73
CA LEU A 273 -28.64 0.71 20.41
C LEU A 273 -27.21 0.79 19.88
N LEU A 274 -26.91 -0.03 18.87
CA LEU A 274 -25.65 0.01 18.13
C LEU A 274 -25.76 1.03 17.00
N VAL A 275 -24.93 2.05 17.05
CA VAL A 275 -24.91 3.20 16.14
C VAL A 275 -23.60 3.25 15.36
N ILE A 276 -23.68 3.51 14.05
CA ILE A 276 -22.52 3.81 13.21
C ILE A 276 -22.73 5.19 12.60
N GLU A 277 -21.84 6.14 12.91
CA GLU A 277 -21.80 7.49 12.32
C GLU A 277 -20.62 7.59 11.34
N THR A 278 -20.89 8.06 10.13
CA THR A 278 -19.89 8.24 9.07
C THR A 278 -19.48 9.71 9.01
N ASP A 279 -18.43 10.07 9.74
CA ASP A 279 -18.00 11.46 9.83
C ASP A 279 -16.98 11.80 8.74
N GLU A 280 -17.45 12.31 7.60
CA GLU A 280 -16.56 12.88 6.60
C GLU A 280 -15.76 14.05 7.21
N ASN A 281 -14.46 14.10 6.93
CA ASN A 281 -13.49 15.05 7.50
C ASN A 281 -13.43 15.07 9.04
N GLN A 282 -13.86 14.00 9.72
CA GLN A 282 -13.89 13.88 11.19
C GLN A 282 -14.71 14.96 11.90
N HIS A 283 -15.65 15.62 11.20
CA HIS A 283 -16.48 16.69 11.76
C HIS A 283 -15.68 17.79 12.50
N LYS A 284 -14.47 18.12 12.02
CA LYS A 284 -13.55 19.09 12.64
C LYS A 284 -14.12 20.50 12.89
N SER A 285 -15.24 20.82 12.27
CA SER A 285 -15.92 22.13 12.40
C SER A 285 -16.92 22.21 13.56
N TYR A 286 -17.25 21.10 14.23
CA TYR A 286 -18.24 21.10 15.32
C TYR A 286 -17.61 21.36 16.70
N ASP A 287 -18.27 22.20 17.49
CA ASP A 287 -17.92 22.45 18.89
C ASP A 287 -18.29 21.24 19.76
N LYS A 288 -17.41 20.87 20.71
CA LYS A 288 -17.61 19.74 21.64
C LYS A 288 -18.88 19.88 22.46
N MET A 289 -19.23 21.12 22.85
CA MET A 289 -20.43 21.39 23.64
C MET A 289 -21.72 21.03 22.87
N ASN A 290 -21.72 21.18 21.54
CA ASN A 290 -22.84 20.78 20.69
C ASN A 290 -22.96 19.26 20.50
N GLU A 291 -21.87 18.50 20.68
CA GLU A 291 -21.91 17.03 20.61
C GLU A 291 -22.53 16.43 21.88
N GLU A 292 -22.20 16.96 23.06
CA GLU A 292 -22.82 16.50 24.33
C GLU A 292 -24.33 16.73 24.32
N THR A 293 -24.78 17.94 23.96
CA THR A 293 -26.22 18.23 23.82
C THR A 293 -26.91 17.33 22.79
N ARG A 294 -26.20 16.93 21.71
CA ARG A 294 -26.74 16.00 20.71
C ARG A 294 -26.95 14.59 21.30
N TYR A 295 -26.06 14.13 22.17
CA TYR A 295 -26.20 12.82 22.80
C TYR A 295 -27.27 12.84 23.89
N ASP A 296 -27.38 13.92 24.66
CA ASP A 296 -28.42 14.10 25.67
C ASP A 296 -29.82 14.10 25.03
N ASP A 297 -30.00 14.84 23.93
CA ASP A 297 -31.23 14.85 23.12
C ASP A 297 -31.63 13.43 22.67
N LEU A 298 -30.64 12.60 22.29
CA LEU A 298 -30.86 11.24 21.79
C LEU A 298 -31.16 10.25 22.93
N PHE A 299 -30.51 10.40 24.08
CA PHE A 299 -30.75 9.57 25.27
C PHE A 299 -32.19 9.72 25.78
N MET A 300 -32.75 10.94 25.68
CA MET A 300 -34.16 11.19 25.99
C MET A 300 -35.12 10.44 25.06
N ALA A 301 -34.70 10.07 23.85
CA ALA A 301 -35.53 9.33 22.90
C ALA A 301 -35.32 7.80 22.96
N TYR A 302 -34.24 7.31 23.58
CA TYR A 302 -34.09 5.90 23.90
C TYR A 302 -33.26 5.72 25.18
N SER A 303 -33.94 5.24 26.23
CA SER A 303 -33.42 5.10 27.59
C SER A 303 -32.58 3.83 27.84
N GLY A 304 -32.19 3.11 26.79
CA GLY A 304 -31.31 1.94 26.89
C GLY A 304 -29.82 2.28 26.79
N LYS A 305 -28.98 1.25 26.65
CA LYS A 305 -27.53 1.43 26.45
C LYS A 305 -27.22 1.80 25.01
N TRP A 306 -26.10 2.47 24.79
CA TRP A 306 -25.66 2.94 23.48
C TRP A 306 -24.21 2.59 23.20
N ILE A 307 -23.94 2.11 21.98
CA ILE A 307 -22.58 1.96 21.45
C ILE A 307 -22.48 2.74 20.16
N TYR A 308 -21.57 3.71 20.11
CA TYR A 308 -21.27 4.48 18.91
C TYR A 308 -19.95 4.01 18.29
N ILE A 309 -20.01 3.64 17.01
CA ILE A 309 -18.83 3.46 16.17
C ILE A 309 -18.77 4.67 15.24
N ARG A 310 -17.83 5.59 15.51
CA ARG A 310 -17.59 6.76 14.68
C ARG A 310 -16.52 6.41 13.65
N PHE A 311 -16.90 6.43 12.38
CA PHE A 311 -16.10 5.95 11.27
C PHE A 311 -15.71 7.10 10.35
N ASN A 312 -14.41 7.40 10.29
CA ASN A 312 -13.87 8.40 9.38
C ASN A 312 -13.42 7.74 8.05
N PRO A 313 -14.08 8.03 6.91
CA PRO A 313 -13.67 7.51 5.62
C PRO A 313 -12.46 8.24 5.01
N ASP A 314 -12.01 9.35 5.61
CA ASP A 314 -10.95 10.22 5.12
C ASP A 314 -9.54 9.88 5.66
N SER A 315 -8.56 10.65 5.20
CA SER A 315 -7.21 10.58 5.77
C SER A 315 -7.19 11.11 7.20
N TYR A 316 -6.30 10.55 8.03
CA TYR A 316 -6.17 10.92 9.44
C TYR A 316 -4.70 10.93 9.88
N ILE A 317 -4.43 11.52 11.03
CA ILE A 317 -3.12 11.61 11.67
C ILE A 317 -3.07 10.57 12.79
N SER A 318 -2.29 9.52 12.58
CA SER A 318 -2.08 8.51 13.63
C SER A 318 -1.47 9.10 14.91
N LYS A 319 -1.60 8.39 16.04
CA LYS A 319 -0.93 8.73 17.31
C LYS A 319 0.56 9.06 17.18
N SER A 320 1.25 8.52 16.17
CA SER A 320 2.66 8.83 15.90
C SER A 320 2.89 10.11 15.09
N GLY A 321 1.88 10.96 14.88
CA GLY A 321 1.95 12.17 14.07
C GLY A 321 2.03 11.93 12.55
N LYS A 322 1.80 10.71 12.06
CA LYS A 322 1.90 10.39 10.63
C LYS A 322 0.54 10.39 9.97
N ARG A 323 0.44 11.07 8.82
CA ARG A 323 -0.73 11.01 7.94
C ARG A 323 -0.90 9.59 7.37
N LYS A 324 -2.04 8.99 7.63
CA LYS A 324 -2.47 7.69 7.09
C LYS A 324 -3.66 7.92 6.18
N ASN A 325 -3.66 7.24 5.03
CA ASN A 325 -4.82 7.18 4.14
C ASN A 325 -4.99 5.76 3.57
N PRO A 326 -5.44 4.78 4.39
CA PRO A 326 -5.79 3.46 3.91
C PRO A 326 -6.81 3.52 2.75
N THR A 327 -6.97 2.42 2.02
CA THR A 327 -8.06 2.34 1.03
C THR A 327 -9.41 2.23 1.75
N ILE A 328 -10.48 2.78 1.17
CA ILE A 328 -11.83 2.62 1.74
C ILE A 328 -12.18 1.14 1.93
N ALA A 329 -11.79 0.29 0.97
CA ALA A 329 -12.01 -1.14 1.05
C ALA A 329 -11.34 -1.82 2.24
N SER A 330 -10.13 -1.39 2.61
CA SER A 330 -9.49 -1.88 3.84
C SER A 330 -10.19 -1.34 5.09
N ARG A 331 -10.70 -0.10 5.07
CA ARG A 331 -11.42 0.47 6.22
C ARG A 331 -12.76 -0.22 6.46
N LEU A 332 -13.54 -0.45 5.40
CA LEU A 332 -14.85 -1.12 5.46
C LEU A 332 -14.73 -2.54 6.04
N LYS A 333 -13.65 -3.26 5.76
CA LYS A 333 -13.40 -4.57 6.38
C LYS A 333 -13.15 -4.48 7.89
N VAL A 334 -12.37 -3.50 8.33
CA VAL A 334 -12.14 -3.28 9.77
C VAL A 334 -13.44 -2.82 10.44
N LEU A 335 -14.26 -2.01 9.76
CA LEU A 335 -15.59 -1.62 10.25
C LEU A 335 -16.52 -2.84 10.40
N GLU A 336 -16.54 -3.74 9.42
CA GLU A 336 -17.28 -5.02 9.50
C GLU A 336 -16.81 -5.85 10.71
N GLU A 337 -15.51 -5.96 10.93
CA GLU A 337 -14.93 -6.65 12.10
C GLU A 337 -15.35 -6.00 13.43
N GLU A 338 -15.31 -4.67 13.52
CA GLU A 338 -15.68 -3.94 14.74
C GLU A 338 -17.20 -4.02 15.01
N ILE A 339 -18.06 -3.91 13.99
CA ILE A 339 -19.51 -4.08 14.14
C ILE A 339 -19.82 -5.48 14.72
N ASN A 340 -19.24 -6.54 14.13
CA ASN A 340 -19.45 -7.90 14.62
C ASN A 340 -18.95 -8.08 16.05
N LYS A 341 -17.78 -7.53 16.39
CA LYS A 341 -17.25 -7.54 17.76
C LYS A 341 -18.21 -6.86 18.73
N GLN A 342 -18.76 -5.70 18.40
CA GLN A 342 -19.69 -5.00 19.29
C GLN A 342 -21.03 -5.75 19.44
N ILE A 343 -21.54 -6.40 18.39
CA ILE A 343 -22.73 -7.26 18.49
C ILE A 343 -22.48 -8.40 19.50
N VAL A 344 -21.34 -9.09 19.42
CA VAL A 344 -20.99 -10.16 20.36
C VAL A 344 -20.84 -9.64 21.78
N ARG A 345 -20.19 -8.48 21.97
CA ARG A 345 -20.07 -7.85 23.30
C ARG A 345 -21.43 -7.56 23.93
N ILE A 346 -22.37 -7.05 23.15
CA ILE A 346 -23.73 -6.77 23.62
C ILE A 346 -24.42 -8.06 24.08
N GLN A 347 -24.35 -9.10 23.25
CA GLN A 347 -24.97 -10.40 23.54
C GLN A 347 -24.41 -11.07 24.81
N ASN A 348 -23.12 -10.84 25.09
CA ASN A 348 -22.45 -11.32 26.30
C ASN A 348 -22.65 -10.41 27.53
N GLY A 349 -23.33 -9.27 27.38
CA GLY A 349 -23.49 -8.28 28.45
C GLY A 349 -22.21 -7.55 28.84
N GLU A 350 -21.20 -7.53 27.96
CA GLU A 350 -19.89 -6.90 28.19
C GLU A 350 -19.90 -5.37 27.99
N ASN A 351 -21.04 -4.80 27.58
CA ASN A 351 -21.23 -3.37 27.48
C ASN A 351 -21.78 -2.81 28.79
N THR A 352 -20.88 -2.46 29.72
CA THR A 352 -21.25 -2.06 31.08
C THR A 352 -21.73 -0.63 31.17
N ASP A 353 -21.20 0.25 30.33
CA ASP A 353 -21.48 1.68 30.38
C ASP A 353 -22.80 2.01 29.65
N LEU A 354 -23.45 3.11 30.05
CA LEU A 354 -24.66 3.59 29.37
C LEU A 354 -24.37 4.05 27.94
N VAL A 355 -23.19 4.63 27.71
CA VAL A 355 -22.75 5.12 26.40
C VAL A 355 -21.26 4.80 26.19
N GLU A 356 -20.96 3.96 25.21
CA GLU A 356 -19.58 3.68 24.78
C GLU A 356 -19.30 4.28 23.38
N ARG A 357 -18.08 4.76 23.16
CA ARG A 357 -17.66 5.43 21.90
C ARG A 357 -16.37 4.83 21.35
N PHE A 358 -16.43 4.36 20.12
CA PHE A 358 -15.32 3.76 19.38
C PHE A 358 -15.00 4.62 18.15
N TYR A 359 -13.82 5.22 18.13
CA TYR A 359 -13.37 6.07 17.03
C TYR A 359 -12.46 5.28 16.09
N MET A 360 -12.85 5.16 14.83
CA MET A 360 -12.11 4.43 13.80
C MET A 360 -11.51 5.37 12.76
N PHE A 361 -10.18 5.28 12.59
CA PHE A 361 -9.42 6.11 11.62
C PHE A 361 -9.49 7.62 11.92
N TYR A 362 -9.45 8.02 13.19
CA TYR A 362 -9.42 9.44 13.62
C TYR A 362 -8.03 9.92 14.00
N ASP A 363 -7.85 11.24 13.98
CA ASP A 363 -6.64 11.89 14.45
C ASP A 363 -6.40 11.54 15.93
N GLY A 364 -5.22 11.01 16.25
CA GLY A 364 -4.88 10.62 17.63
C GLY A 364 -5.52 9.32 18.12
N TYR A 365 -6.32 8.64 17.31
CA TYR A 365 -6.87 7.32 17.60
C TYR A 365 -6.14 6.21 16.83
N VAL A 366 -6.34 4.95 17.24
CA VAL A 366 -5.61 3.78 16.69
C VAL A 366 -6.17 3.40 15.32
#